data_AF-A0A9D5SP45-F1
#
_entry.id   AF-A0A9D5SP45-F1
#
_cell.length_a   1.000
_cell.length_b   1.000
_cell.length_c   1.000
_cell.angle_alpha   90.00
_cell.angle_beta   90.00
_cell.angle_gamma   90.00
#
_symmetry.space_group_name_H-M   'P 1'
#
loop_
_entity.id
_entity.type
_entity.pdbx_description
1 polymer ?
#
loop_
_entity_poly.entity_id
_entity_poly.type
_entity_poly.pdbx_seq_one_letter_code
_entity_poly.pdbx_strand_id
1 'polypeptide(L)'
;DKEKGRIFIQTHANPDREYSDNTRAGRWDFPSPYPIRFRVVRFQLNTGVYETLTTSLPREKFTADDLRELYHARWGIETAFLAKFVEPVRPDRSDERKIQPKSFRGFVYRVPA
;
A
#
# COMPACT_ATOMS: atom_id res chain seq x y z
N ASP A 1 -12.22 -10.84 -15.81
CA ASP A 1 -12.49 -11.78 -14.73
C ASP A 1 -12.72 -13.15 -15.33
N LYS A 2 -11.89 -14.13 -14.94
CA LYS A 2 -11.82 -15.46 -15.57
C LYS A 2 -13.14 -16.22 -15.41
N GLU A 3 -13.87 -15.99 -14.31
CA GLU A 3 -15.20 -16.58 -14.08
C GLU A 3 -16.25 -16.00 -15.03
N LYS A 4 -16.13 -14.71 -15.38
CA LYS A 4 -16.98 -14.03 -16.38
C LYS A 4 -16.49 -14.20 -17.82
N GLY A 5 -15.61 -15.18 -18.09
CA GLY A 5 -15.05 -15.45 -19.41
C GLY A 5 -14.08 -14.39 -19.95
N ARG A 6 -13.66 -13.42 -19.13
CA ARG A 6 -12.74 -12.34 -19.53
C ARG A 6 -11.34 -12.60 -19.02
N ILE A 7 -10.39 -12.82 -19.92
CA ILE A 7 -9.00 -13.13 -19.61
C ILE A 7 -8.13 -11.93 -20.02
N PHE A 8 -7.21 -11.53 -19.14
CA PHE A 8 -6.15 -10.60 -19.54
C PHE A 8 -5.06 -11.39 -20.25
N ILE A 9 -4.82 -11.03 -21.50
CA ILE A 9 -3.75 -11.59 -22.31
C ILE A 9 -2.79 -10.43 -22.57
N GLN A 10 -1.52 -10.59 -22.22
CA GLN A 10 -0.49 -9.72 -22.77
C GLN A 10 -0.27 -10.17 -24.21
N THR A 11 -0.99 -9.54 -25.13
CA THR A 11 -0.76 -9.69 -26.57
C THR A 11 0.33 -8.74 -27.02
N HIS A 12 1.11 -9.16 -28.00
CA HIS A 12 1.94 -8.26 -28.78
C HIS A 12 1.06 -7.16 -29.37
N ALA A 13 1.28 -5.92 -28.94
CA ALA A 13 0.44 -4.79 -29.32
C ALA A 13 0.53 -4.44 -30.82
N ASN A 14 1.64 -4.78 -31.47
CA ASN A 14 1.86 -4.57 -32.90
C ASN A 14 2.19 -5.93 -33.56
N PRO A 15 1.37 -6.45 -34.48
CA PRO A 15 1.62 -7.72 -35.15
C PRO A 15 2.84 -7.69 -36.07
N ASP A 16 3.25 -6.53 -36.56
CA ASP A 16 4.34 -6.38 -37.54
C ASP A 16 5.72 -6.16 -36.89
N ARG A 17 5.77 -6.11 -35.56
CA ARG A 17 7.00 -5.88 -34.82
C ARG A 17 7.64 -7.20 -34.42
N GLU A 18 8.92 -7.39 -34.73
CA GLU A 18 9.72 -8.44 -34.11
C GLU A 18 10.01 -8.08 -32.65
N TYR A 19 9.60 -8.96 -31.74
CA TYR A 19 9.84 -8.80 -30.30
C TYR A 19 11.05 -9.62 -29.87
N SER A 20 11.75 -9.17 -28.83
CA SER A 20 12.88 -9.92 -28.27
C SER A 20 12.42 -11.22 -27.60
N ASP A 21 13.31 -12.21 -27.50
CA ASP A 21 13.05 -13.50 -26.83
C ASP A 21 12.62 -13.36 -25.36
N ASN A 22 12.98 -12.24 -24.72
CA ASN A 22 12.57 -11.91 -23.36
C ASN A 22 11.11 -11.43 -23.26
N THR A 23 10.50 -11.05 -24.38
CA THR A 23 9.11 -10.57 -24.43
C THR A 23 8.16 -11.75 -24.52
N ARG A 24 7.57 -12.12 -23.39
CA ARG A 24 6.59 -13.21 -23.32
C ARG A 24 5.20 -12.67 -23.67
N ALA A 25 4.65 -13.06 -24.81
CA ALA A 25 3.20 -12.99 -25.02
C ALA A 25 2.56 -14.21 -24.38
N GLY A 26 1.71 -13.97 -23.39
CA GLY A 26 1.19 -15.03 -22.55
C GLY A 26 -0.18 -14.72 -21.99
N ARG A 27 -0.98 -15.78 -21.86
CA ARG A 27 -2.20 -15.74 -21.07
C ARG A 27 -1.80 -15.65 -19.60
N TRP A 28 -2.31 -14.62 -18.91
CA TRP A 28 -2.07 -14.45 -17.47
C TRP A 28 -2.61 -15.67 -16.70
N ASP A 29 -1.75 -16.38 -15.97
CA ASP A 29 -2.04 -17.66 -15.31
C ASP A 29 -2.64 -17.52 -13.90
N PHE A 30 -2.43 -16.38 -13.23
CA PHE A 30 -2.99 -16.09 -11.90
C PHE A 30 -4.52 -16.31 -11.80
N PRO A 31 -5.04 -16.72 -10.63
CA PRO A 31 -6.48 -16.92 -10.43
C PRO A 31 -7.29 -15.65 -10.70
N SER A 32 -8.62 -15.80 -10.80
CA SER A 32 -9.51 -14.64 -10.94
C SER A 32 -9.29 -13.66 -9.78
N PRO A 33 -9.33 -12.33 -10.03
CA PRO A 33 -9.17 -11.33 -8.97
C PRO A 33 -10.07 -11.62 -7.77
N TYR A 34 -9.47 -11.71 -6.58
CA TYR A 34 -10.22 -11.93 -5.36
C TYR A 34 -10.86 -10.62 -4.89
N PRO A 35 -12.19 -10.55 -4.73
CA PRO A 35 -12.84 -9.35 -4.22
C PRO A 35 -12.48 -9.14 -2.74
N ILE A 36 -11.76 -8.05 -2.45
CA ILE A 36 -11.41 -7.65 -1.08
C ILE A 36 -12.42 -6.61 -0.60
N ARG A 37 -12.97 -6.82 0.59
CA ARG A 37 -13.80 -5.84 1.29
C ARG A 37 -12.96 -5.19 2.39
N PHE A 38 -12.96 -3.87 2.40
CA PHE A 38 -12.34 -3.07 3.45
C PHE A 38 -13.17 -1.83 3.70
N ARG A 39 -12.97 -1.23 4.86
CA ARG A 39 -13.62 0.00 5.30
C ARG A 39 -12.62 1.14 5.21
N VAL A 40 -13.08 2.27 4.69
CA VAL A 40 -12.34 3.53 4.74
C VAL A 40 -13.00 4.43 5.79
N VAL A 41 -12.19 4.97 6.68
CA VAL A 41 -12.62 5.89 7.73
C VAL A 41 -11.82 7.17 7.58
N ARG A 42 -12.50 8.32 7.62
CA ARG A 42 -11.87 9.63 7.58
C ARG A 42 -12.31 10.41 8.81
N PHE A 43 -11.35 10.91 9.58
CA PHE A 43 -11.60 11.73 10.77
C PHE A 43 -10.69 12.95 10.76
N GLN A 44 -11.15 14.02 11.41
CA GLN A 44 -10.40 15.27 11.50
C GLN A 44 -9.53 15.26 12.75
N LEU A 45 -8.27 15.64 12.59
CA LEU A 45 -7.34 15.84 13.69
C LEU A 45 -7.55 17.22 14.32
N ASN A 46 -7.03 17.39 15.53
CA ASN A 46 -7.05 18.68 16.24
C ASN A 46 -6.28 19.78 15.50
N THR A 47 -5.40 19.41 14.57
CA THR A 47 -4.65 20.31 13.67
C THR A 47 -5.50 20.83 12.51
N GLY A 48 -6.74 20.38 12.37
CA GLY A 48 -7.63 20.71 11.26
C GLY A 48 -7.43 19.84 10.02
N VAL A 49 -6.39 19.01 9.99
CA VAL A 49 -6.08 18.09 8.87
C VAL A 49 -6.96 16.84 8.96
N TYR A 50 -7.42 16.34 7.81
CA TYR A 50 -8.11 15.06 7.75
C TYR A 50 -7.13 13.91 7.58
N GLU A 51 -7.28 12.89 8.41
CA GLU A 51 -6.56 11.64 8.29
C GLU A 51 -7.49 10.55 7.75
N THR A 52 -6.98 9.72 6.85
CA THR A 52 -7.75 8.66 6.17
C THR A 52 -7.12 7.31 6.45
N LEU A 53 -7.93 6.41 7.01
CA LEU A 53 -7.53 5.09 7.45
C LEU A 53 -8.29 4.01 6.68
N THR A 54 -7.55 3.00 6.24
CA THR A 54 -8.11 1.82 5.60
C THR A 54 -8.01 0.65 6.57
N THR A 55 -9.13 0.01 6.88
CA THR A 55 -9.19 -1.06 7.89
C THR A 55 -10.10 -2.21 7.46
N SER A 56 -9.78 -3.43 7.87
CA SER A 56 -10.68 -4.58 7.78
C SER A 56 -11.58 -4.73 9.00
N LEU A 57 -11.47 -3.83 10.00
CA LEU A 57 -12.22 -3.93 11.24
C LEU A 57 -13.71 -3.56 11.06
N PRO A 58 -14.62 -4.35 11.66
CA PRO A 58 -16.06 -4.14 11.55
C PRO A 58 -16.51 -2.84 12.22
N ARG A 59 -17.54 -2.19 11.66
CA ARG A 59 -18.05 -0.90 12.14
C ARG A 59 -18.83 -1.02 13.44
N GLU A 60 -19.44 -2.17 13.65
CA GLU A 60 -20.31 -2.48 14.77
C GLU A 60 -19.52 -2.57 16.09
N LYS A 61 -18.26 -2.99 16.00
CA LYS A 61 -17.37 -3.17 17.16
C LYS A 61 -16.34 -2.04 17.30
N PHE A 62 -15.94 -1.40 16.20
CA PHE A 62 -14.91 -0.38 16.21
C PHE A 62 -15.43 0.91 15.56
N THR A 63 -15.63 1.93 16.39
CA THR A 63 -16.06 3.26 15.98
C THR A 63 -14.90 4.02 15.33
N ALA A 64 -15.18 5.21 14.80
CA ALA A 64 -14.12 6.05 14.24
C ALA A 64 -13.15 6.54 15.33
N ASP A 65 -13.64 6.78 16.54
CA ASP A 65 -12.83 7.21 17.68
C ASP A 65 -11.89 6.10 18.17
N ASP A 66 -12.37 4.86 18.25
CA ASP A 66 -11.53 3.71 18.59
C ASP A 66 -10.37 3.54 17.59
N LEU A 67 -10.65 3.75 16.30
CA LEU A 67 -9.64 3.67 15.25
C LEU A 67 -8.64 4.81 15.32
N ARG A 68 -9.08 6.01 15.72
CA ARG A 68 -8.21 7.17 15.96
C ARG A 68 -7.25 6.87 17.11
N GLU A 69 -7.75 6.34 18.22
CA GLU A 69 -6.91 5.99 19.38
C GLU A 69 -5.93 4.85 19.06
N LEU A 70 -6.41 3.79 18.39
CA LEU A 70 -5.58 2.67 17.98
C LEU A 70 -4.44 3.12 17.04
N TYR A 71 -4.74 4.02 16.11
CA TYR A 71 -3.72 4.56 15.20
C TYR A 71 -2.76 5.52 15.90
N HIS A 72 -3.25 6.32 16.84
CA HIS A 72 -2.41 7.18 17.67
C HIS A 72 -1.41 6.37 18.52
N ALA A 73 -1.84 5.25 19.12
CA ALA A 73 -0.96 4.35 19.86
C ALA A 73 0.16 3.76 18.97
N ARG A 74 -0.13 3.56 17.68
CA ARG A 74 0.81 3.04 16.70
C ARG A 74 1.82 4.08 16.19
N TRP A 75 1.47 5.37 16.28
CA TRP A 75 2.30 6.48 15.79
C TRP A 75 3.73 6.44 16.34
N GLY A 76 3.92 6.08 17.61
CA GLY A 76 5.24 5.97 18.23
C GLY A 76 6.19 4.96 17.56
N ILE A 77 5.65 3.90 16.96
CA ILE A 77 6.45 2.92 16.22
C ILE A 77 6.83 3.50 14.85
N GLU A 78 5.89 4.16 14.18
CA GLU A 78 6.15 4.76 12.86
C GLU A 78 7.18 5.89 12.95
N THR A 79 7.10 6.75 13.97
CA THR A 79 8.09 7.80 14.21
C THR A 79 9.48 7.22 14.50
N ALA A 80 9.58 6.14 15.27
CA ALA A 80 10.84 5.45 15.52
C ALA A 80 11.44 4.83 14.24
N PHE A 81 10.61 4.21 13.39
CA PHE A 81 11.08 3.69 12.10
C PHE A 81 11.49 4.82 11.15
N LEU A 82 10.71 5.90 11.06
CA LEU A 82 11.08 7.07 10.26
C LEU A 82 12.39 7.69 10.73
N ALA A 83 12.57 7.87 12.04
CA ALA A 83 13.82 8.36 12.63
C ALA A 83 15.01 7.46 12.25
N LYS A 84 14.84 6.13 12.31
CA LYS A 84 15.87 5.17 11.86
C LYS A 84 16.23 5.30 10.38
N PHE A 85 15.28 5.70 9.53
CA PHE A 85 15.55 5.95 8.11
C PHE A 85 16.09 7.36 7.83
N VAL A 86 15.95 8.28 8.78
CA VAL A 86 16.54 9.62 8.78
C VAL A 86 18.00 9.56 9.28
N GLU A 87 18.29 8.70 10.26
CA GLU A 87 19.66 8.49 10.72
C GLU A 87 20.54 7.91 9.60
N PRO A 88 21.70 8.54 9.31
CA PRO A 88 22.61 8.06 8.28
C PRO A 88 23.25 6.74 8.74
N VAL A 89 22.96 5.64 8.03
CA VAL A 89 23.55 4.29 8.26
C VAL A 89 25.09 4.30 8.21
N ARG A 90 25.70 5.36 7.67
CA ARG A 90 27.15 5.65 7.72
C ARG A 90 27.32 7.13 8.03
N PRO A 91 28.02 7.50 9.12
CA PRO A 91 28.14 8.90 9.54
C PRO A 91 28.97 9.76 8.57
N ASP A 92 29.78 9.15 7.70
CA ASP A 92 30.69 9.86 6.79
C ASP A 92 30.36 9.57 5.32
N ARG A 93 29.25 10.14 4.84
CA ARG A 93 28.81 10.00 3.44
C ARG A 93 28.93 11.35 2.75
N SER A 94 29.76 11.40 1.70
CA SER A 94 30.05 12.61 0.93
C SER A 94 28.85 13.19 0.18
N ASP A 95 27.90 12.35 -0.26
CA ASP A 95 26.71 12.79 -0.99
C ASP A 95 25.46 12.86 -0.11
N GLU A 96 24.84 14.04 -0.07
CA GLU A 96 23.54 14.24 0.56
C GLU A 96 22.47 13.32 -0.07
N ARG A 97 21.61 12.74 0.78
CA ARG A 97 20.48 11.98 0.27
C ARG A 97 19.52 12.93 -0.43
N LYS A 98 19.09 12.58 -1.64
CA LYS A 98 17.94 13.19 -2.29
C LYS A 98 16.66 12.74 -1.58
N ILE A 99 16.38 13.33 -0.40
CA ILE A 99 15.20 13.03 0.41
C ILE A 99 14.01 13.65 -0.30
N GLN A 100 13.31 12.83 -1.08
CA GLN A 100 12.01 13.19 -1.61
C GLN A 100 10.94 12.85 -0.57
N PRO A 101 9.94 13.71 -0.34
CA PRO A 101 8.80 13.37 0.50
C PRO A 101 8.16 12.10 -0.07
N LYS A 102 8.23 11.00 0.68
CA LYS A 102 7.59 9.75 0.29
C LYS A 102 6.11 9.87 0.60
N SER A 103 5.27 9.45 -0.34
CA SER A 103 3.84 9.26 -0.12
C SER A 103 3.59 8.23 0.99
N PHE A 104 2.40 8.29 1.58
CA PHE A 104 1.89 7.37 2.60
C PHE A 104 2.35 5.91 2.37
N ARG A 105 3.04 5.34 3.36
CA ARG A 105 3.31 3.89 3.42
C ARG A 105 2.22 3.23 4.26
N GLY A 106 1.30 2.53 3.60
CA GLY A 106 0.35 1.67 4.28
C GLY A 106 1.05 0.46 4.86
N PHE A 107 0.76 0.13 6.11
CA PHE A 107 1.23 -1.07 6.76
C PHE A 107 0.05 -2.02 6.96
N VAL A 108 0.17 -3.26 6.49
CA VAL A 108 -0.83 -4.30 6.69
C VAL A 108 -0.48 -5.04 7.97
N TYR A 109 -1.36 -5.04 8.96
CA TYR A 109 -1.24 -5.93 10.12
C TYR A 109 -2.29 -7.03 10.04
N ARG A 110 -1.85 -8.26 10.27
CA ARG A 110 -2.74 -9.35 10.66
C ARG A 110 -2.86 -9.31 12.17
N VAL A 111 -4.08 -9.17 12.67
CA VAL A 111 -4.37 -9.45 14.09
C VAL A 111 -4.29 -10.98 14.23
N PRO A 112 -3.39 -11.52 15.08
CA PRO A 112 -3.41 -12.95 15.38
C PRO A 112 -4.75 -13.30 16.04
N ALA A 113 -5.37 -14.37 15.55
CA ALA A 113 -6.61 -14.91 16.10
C ALA A 113 -6.38 -15.53 17.49
#